data_AF-A0A7W1YJX3-F1
#
_entry.id   AF-A0A7W1YJX3-F1
#
_cell.length_a   1.000
_cell.length_b   1.000
_cell.length_c   1.000
_cell.angle_alpha   90.00
_cell.angle_beta   90.00
_cell.angle_gamma   90.00
#
_symmetry.space_group_name_H-M   'P 1'
#
loop_
_entity.id
_entity.type
_entity.pdbx_description
1 polymer ?
#
loop_
_entity_poly.entity_id
_entity_poly.type
_entity_poly.pdbx_seq_one_letter_code
_entity_poly.pdbx_strand_id
1 'polypeptide(L)'
;MSAATGSLAIGLQEWAVACRALGEGRVTLVVRKGGIHERQGGLFALEHERFALLPTHLHQDADRLLPAYAGDYLAGVAVDPEPGRHVVGLWAEAARIWKVTDPGRLAALGDELMWTAGELASRFRYRDQPWLFVIALRIQRLPVPVSIPDHPSYAGCRSWIPLRDQIPLAGSVPVLEDAAFATRLARIAAVLD
;
A
#
# COMPACT_ATOMS: atom_id res chain seq x y z
N MET A 1 -13.47 4.28 19.94
CA MET A 1 -12.64 3.30 19.21
C MET A 1 -13.38 1.98 19.17
N SER A 2 -14.00 1.63 18.04
CA SER A 2 -14.51 0.26 17.86
C SER A 2 -13.31 -0.62 17.54
N ALA A 3 -13.06 -1.65 18.36
CA ALA A 3 -12.07 -2.65 18.02
C ALA A 3 -12.49 -3.29 16.69
N ALA A 4 -11.53 -3.47 15.76
CA ALA A 4 -11.82 -4.18 14.53
C ALA A 4 -12.15 -5.65 14.86
N THR A 5 -13.39 -6.07 14.59
CA THR A 5 -13.85 -7.45 14.76
C THR A 5 -13.95 -8.14 13.41
N GLY A 6 -13.58 -9.42 13.36
CA GLY A 6 -13.64 -10.24 12.14
C GLY A 6 -12.26 -10.65 11.63
N SER A 7 -12.23 -11.14 10.39
CA SER A 7 -11.01 -11.59 9.73
C SER A 7 -10.98 -11.17 8.26
N LEU A 8 -9.78 -11.14 7.66
CA LEU A 8 -9.56 -10.83 6.25
C LEU A 8 -9.09 -12.06 5.50
N ALA A 9 -9.62 -12.26 4.28
CA ALA A 9 -9.20 -13.31 3.35
C ALA A 9 -8.62 -12.73 2.05
N ILE A 10 -8.28 -11.44 2.05
CA ILE A 10 -7.67 -10.75 0.92
C ILE A 10 -6.49 -9.90 1.41
N GLY A 11 -5.39 -9.94 0.67
CA GLY A 11 -4.26 -9.04 0.85
C GLY A 11 -4.02 -8.19 -0.39
N LEU A 12 -3.53 -6.98 -0.16
CA LEU A 12 -2.96 -6.11 -1.18
C LEU A 12 -1.44 -6.30 -1.19
N GLN A 13 -0.89 -6.79 -2.29
CA GLN A 13 0.55 -6.84 -2.48
C GLN A 13 1.10 -5.42 -2.68
N GLU A 14 2.11 -5.06 -1.91
CA GLU A 14 2.75 -3.74 -1.91
C GLU A 14 4.23 -3.88 -1.55
N TRP A 15 5.07 -2.97 -2.04
CA TRP A 15 6.49 -2.98 -1.73
C TRP A 15 6.71 -3.01 -0.21
N ALA A 16 7.66 -3.83 0.23
CA ALA A 16 7.94 -4.02 1.65
C ALA A 16 8.37 -2.69 2.31
N VAL A 17 9.11 -1.84 1.60
CA VAL A 17 9.45 -0.48 2.05
C VAL A 17 8.24 0.43 2.20
N ALA A 18 7.22 0.28 1.34
CA ALA A 18 5.97 1.02 1.42
C ALA A 18 5.12 0.52 2.59
N CYS A 19 5.02 -0.81 2.79
CA CYS A 19 4.38 -1.39 3.97
C CYS A 19 5.00 -0.87 5.27
N ARG A 20 6.34 -0.76 5.33
CA ARG A 20 7.05 -0.17 6.46
C ARG A 20 6.64 1.31 6.67
N ALA A 21 6.67 2.13 5.61
CA ALA A 21 6.33 3.54 5.70
C ALA A 21 4.87 3.79 6.12
N LEU A 22 3.95 2.95 5.63
CA LEU A 22 2.55 2.92 6.05
C LEU A 22 2.41 2.51 7.53
N GLY A 23 3.14 1.48 7.96
CA GLY A 23 3.13 1.00 9.34
C GLY A 23 3.70 2.01 10.34
N GLU A 24 4.67 2.82 9.93
CA GLU A 24 5.23 3.91 10.73
C GLU A 24 4.41 5.21 10.65
N GLY A 25 3.36 5.25 9.82
CA GLY A 25 2.52 6.44 9.63
C GLY A 25 3.23 7.59 8.91
N ARG A 26 4.39 7.34 8.29
CA ARG A 26 5.15 8.33 7.52
C ARG A 26 4.36 8.81 6.31
N VAL A 27 3.75 7.86 5.59
CA VAL A 27 2.82 8.08 4.49
C VAL A 27 1.51 7.36 4.77
N THR A 28 0.44 7.80 4.10
CA THR A 28 -0.87 7.12 4.11
C THR A 28 -1.36 6.79 2.71
N LEU A 29 -0.56 7.09 1.67
CA LEU A 29 -0.93 6.97 0.28
C LEU A 29 -0.28 5.76 -0.38
N VAL A 30 -1.04 5.08 -1.23
CA VAL A 30 -0.50 4.18 -2.25
C VAL A 30 -0.90 4.67 -3.63
N VAL A 31 -0.03 4.42 -4.61
CA VAL A 31 -0.24 4.81 -6.01
C VAL A 31 -0.38 3.56 -6.85
N ARG A 32 -1.50 3.44 -7.57
CA ARG A 32 -1.87 2.25 -8.34
C ARG A 32 -2.19 2.62 -9.78
N LYS A 33 -1.78 1.75 -10.69
CA LYS A 33 -2.14 1.81 -12.12
C LYS A 33 -2.85 0.53 -12.55
N GLY A 34 -2.30 -0.59 -12.09
CA GLY A 34 -2.66 -1.95 -12.48
C GLY A 34 -1.39 -2.70 -12.90
N GLY A 35 -1.40 -4.01 -12.76
CA GLY A 35 -0.32 -4.93 -13.13
C GLY A 35 -0.67 -5.77 -14.36
N ILE A 36 0.32 -6.49 -14.88
CA ILE A 36 0.17 -7.36 -16.08
C ILE A 36 -0.91 -8.43 -15.89
N HIS A 37 -1.11 -8.87 -14.64
CA HIS A 37 -2.06 -9.92 -14.30
C HIS A 37 -3.36 -9.39 -13.67
N GLU A 38 -3.62 -8.08 -13.70
CA GLU A 38 -4.90 -7.55 -13.21
C GLU A 38 -6.05 -7.90 -14.14
N ARG A 39 -7.24 -8.00 -13.55
CA ARG A 39 -8.50 -8.11 -14.28
C ARG A 39 -8.78 -6.79 -15.04
N GLN A 40 -9.79 -6.78 -15.91
CA GLN A 40 -10.17 -5.58 -16.70
C GLN A 40 -9.06 -5.01 -17.60
N GLY A 41 -8.28 -5.88 -18.26
CA GLY A 41 -7.24 -5.43 -19.21
C GLY A 41 -5.99 -4.88 -18.54
N GLY A 42 -5.70 -5.27 -17.30
CA GLY A 42 -4.49 -4.91 -16.56
C GLY A 42 -4.59 -3.59 -15.79
N LEU A 43 -5.81 -3.10 -15.52
CA LEU A 43 -6.06 -1.89 -14.76
C LEU A 43 -6.41 -2.21 -13.31
N PHE A 44 -5.95 -1.37 -12.40
CA PHE A 44 -6.31 -1.50 -10.99
C PHE A 44 -7.78 -1.10 -10.78
N ALA A 45 -8.48 -1.89 -9.98
CA ALA A 45 -9.76 -1.53 -9.39
C ALA A 45 -9.68 -1.72 -7.87
N LEU A 46 -10.33 -0.83 -7.12
CA LEU A 46 -10.49 -1.01 -5.69
C LEU A 46 -11.62 -2.04 -5.44
N GLU A 47 -11.26 -3.32 -5.50
CA GLU A 47 -12.21 -4.44 -5.35
C GLU A 47 -12.62 -4.68 -3.90
N HIS A 48 -11.80 -4.22 -2.94
CA HIS A 48 -11.97 -4.48 -1.52
C HIS A 48 -11.74 -3.21 -0.69
N GLU A 49 -12.67 -2.93 0.22
CA GLU A 49 -12.56 -1.80 1.15
C GLU A 49 -11.57 -2.07 2.27
N ARG A 50 -11.45 -3.32 2.73
CA ARG A 50 -10.53 -3.75 3.81
C ARG A 50 -9.68 -4.92 3.35
N PHE A 51 -8.39 -4.88 3.63
CA PHE A 51 -7.42 -5.87 3.15
C PHE A 51 -6.15 -5.89 4.01
N ALA A 52 -5.51 -7.05 4.09
CA ALA A 52 -4.18 -7.17 4.68
C ALA A 52 -3.14 -6.50 3.78
N LEU A 53 -2.05 -5.97 4.34
CA LEU A 53 -0.89 -5.58 3.53
C LEU A 53 0.06 -6.78 3.42
N LEU A 54 0.37 -7.17 2.19
CA LEU A 54 1.32 -8.24 1.87
C LEU A 54 2.61 -7.61 1.32
N PRO A 55 3.67 -7.52 2.14
CA PRO A 55 4.97 -7.02 1.69
C PRO A 55 5.52 -7.85 0.54
N THR A 56 6.06 -7.19 -0.49
CA THR A 56 6.85 -7.84 -1.54
C THR A 56 8.14 -7.09 -1.80
N HIS A 57 9.20 -7.82 -2.13
CA HIS A 57 10.47 -7.26 -2.60
C HIS A 57 10.53 -7.22 -4.13
N LEU A 58 9.52 -7.75 -4.82
CA LEU A 58 9.48 -7.82 -6.28
C LEU A 58 9.45 -6.40 -6.89
N HIS A 59 10.43 -6.13 -7.76
CA HIS A 59 10.64 -4.83 -8.43
C HIS A 59 10.89 -3.64 -7.49
N GLN A 60 11.10 -3.89 -6.20
CA GLN A 60 11.50 -2.84 -5.26
C GLN A 60 12.92 -2.37 -5.61
N ASP A 61 13.08 -1.05 -5.73
CA ASP A 61 14.29 -0.45 -6.29
C ASP A 61 14.54 0.90 -5.61
N ALA A 62 15.75 1.09 -5.09
CA ALA A 62 16.14 2.29 -4.35
C ALA A 62 16.06 3.55 -5.20
N ASP A 63 16.37 3.45 -6.50
CA ASP A 63 16.41 4.60 -7.42
C ASP A 63 15.00 5.16 -7.73
N ARG A 64 13.97 4.42 -7.35
CA ARG A 64 12.55 4.79 -7.52
C ARG A 64 11.96 5.43 -6.27
N LEU A 65 12.74 5.52 -5.20
CA LEU A 65 12.33 6.06 -3.92
C LEU A 65 12.94 7.43 -3.68
N LEU A 66 12.22 8.31 -2.97
CA LEU A 66 12.81 9.56 -2.50
C LEU A 66 13.98 9.26 -1.55
N PRO A 67 14.99 10.16 -1.42
CA PRO A 67 16.19 9.92 -0.62
C PRO A 67 15.93 9.48 0.83
N ALA A 68 14.86 9.99 1.45
CA ALA A 68 14.45 9.62 2.80
C ALA A 68 14.08 8.12 2.96
N TYR A 69 13.78 7.43 1.85
CA TYR A 69 13.35 6.04 1.84
C TYR A 69 14.36 5.10 1.14
N ALA A 70 15.33 5.62 0.37
CA ALA A 70 16.21 4.83 -0.49
C ALA A 70 17.46 4.25 0.22
N GLY A 71 17.93 4.89 1.29
CA GLY A 71 19.15 4.49 2.03
C GLY A 71 18.89 3.52 3.19
N ASP A 72 19.34 3.88 4.39
CA ASP A 72 19.18 3.07 5.62
C ASP A 72 17.74 2.65 5.89
N TYR A 73 16.78 3.44 5.43
CA TYR A 73 15.37 3.11 5.53
C TYR A 73 15.00 1.86 4.72
N LEU A 74 15.48 1.76 3.48
CA LEU A 74 15.32 0.57 2.65
C LEU A 74 16.12 -0.60 3.21
N ALA A 75 17.36 -0.37 3.65
CA ALA A 75 18.23 -1.39 4.22
C ALA A 75 17.67 -2.02 5.51
N GLY A 76 16.91 -1.27 6.30
CA GLY A 76 16.22 -1.77 7.48
C GLY A 76 14.88 -2.47 7.21
N VAL A 77 14.44 -2.58 5.94
CA VAL A 77 13.32 -3.45 5.60
C VAL A 77 13.80 -4.88 5.76
N ALA A 78 13.18 -5.64 6.68
CA ALA A 78 13.55 -7.01 6.93
C ALA A 78 13.62 -7.80 5.62
N VAL A 79 14.76 -8.47 5.39
CA VAL A 79 14.84 -9.54 4.40
C VAL A 79 13.86 -10.61 4.86
N ASP A 80 13.08 -11.16 3.92
CA ASP A 80 12.05 -12.17 4.16
C ASP A 80 12.40 -13.08 5.37
N PRO A 81 11.74 -12.87 6.52
CA PRO A 81 12.22 -13.42 7.79
C PRO A 81 12.07 -14.93 7.87
N GLU A 82 11.23 -15.52 7.01
CA GLU A 82 10.96 -16.95 6.96
C GLU A 82 10.71 -17.37 5.50
N PRO A 83 11.72 -17.89 4.78
CA PRO A 83 11.54 -18.36 3.41
C PRO A 83 10.35 -19.31 3.29
N GLY A 84 9.42 -18.98 2.40
CA GLY A 84 8.19 -19.75 2.21
C GLY A 84 7.05 -19.39 3.17
N ARG A 85 7.13 -18.25 3.87
CA ARG A 85 6.02 -17.68 4.64
C ARG A 85 5.93 -16.17 4.43
N HIS A 86 4.74 -15.60 4.68
CA HIS A 86 4.50 -14.16 4.68
C HIS A 86 4.11 -13.71 6.08
N VAL A 87 4.79 -12.68 6.59
CA VAL A 87 4.45 -12.08 7.89
C VAL A 87 3.53 -10.86 7.67
N VAL A 88 2.27 -11.01 8.05
CA VAL A 88 1.25 -9.97 7.98
C VAL A 88 1.16 -9.27 9.33
N GLY A 89 1.62 -8.02 9.42
CA GLY A 89 1.52 -7.20 10.63
C GLY A 89 0.53 -6.04 10.53
N LEU A 90 0.05 -5.74 9.32
CA LEU A 90 -0.76 -4.56 9.02
C LEU A 90 -1.95 -4.95 8.16
N TRP A 91 -3.05 -4.25 8.36
CA TRP A 91 -4.16 -4.20 7.42
C TRP A 91 -4.60 -2.77 7.21
N ALA A 92 -5.37 -2.53 6.16
CA ALA A 92 -5.81 -1.21 5.77
C ALA A 92 -7.30 -1.21 5.43
N GLU A 93 -7.92 -0.07 5.68
CA GLU A 93 -9.20 0.31 5.07
C GLU A 93 -8.95 1.43 4.07
N ALA A 94 -9.50 1.32 2.86
CA ALA A 94 -9.44 2.36 1.85
C ALA A 94 -10.39 3.50 2.21
N ALA A 95 -9.85 4.59 2.75
CA ALA A 95 -10.63 5.75 3.19
C ALA A 95 -11.10 6.61 2.01
N ARG A 96 -10.27 6.72 0.96
CA ARG A 96 -10.60 7.48 -0.24
C ARG A 96 -9.75 7.03 -1.43
N ILE A 97 -10.32 7.12 -2.63
CA ILE A 97 -9.61 6.89 -3.89
C ILE A 97 -9.82 8.07 -4.84
N TRP A 98 -8.75 8.50 -5.48
CA TRP A 98 -8.76 9.50 -6.54
C TRP A 98 -8.24 8.90 -7.83
N LYS A 99 -8.92 9.18 -8.94
CA LYS A 99 -8.35 9.00 -10.28
C LYS A 99 -7.69 10.30 -10.69
N VAL A 100 -6.36 10.39 -10.53
CA VAL A 100 -5.60 11.60 -10.79
C VAL A 100 -5.14 11.61 -12.25
N THR A 101 -5.67 12.55 -13.03
CA THR A 101 -5.35 12.75 -14.45
C THR A 101 -4.41 13.94 -14.68
N ASP A 102 -4.05 14.67 -13.62
CA ASP A 102 -3.13 15.81 -13.68
C ASP A 102 -1.82 15.46 -12.94
N PRO A 103 -0.68 15.34 -13.65
CA PRO A 103 0.60 15.07 -13.02
C PRO A 103 1.08 16.21 -12.10
N GLY A 104 0.60 17.45 -12.30
CA GLY A 104 0.87 18.57 -11.41
C GLY A 104 0.31 18.35 -10.00
N ARG A 105 -0.90 17.81 -9.89
CA ARG A 105 -1.51 17.41 -8.60
C ARG A 105 -0.73 16.29 -7.91
N LEU A 106 -0.21 15.31 -8.67
CA LEU A 106 0.65 14.27 -8.11
C LEU A 106 1.96 14.84 -7.57
N ALA A 107 2.59 15.76 -8.30
CA ALA A 107 3.82 16.42 -7.85
C ALA A 107 3.59 17.27 -6.59
N ALA A 108 2.44 17.94 -6.49
CA ALA A 108 2.07 18.78 -5.35
C ALA A 108 1.86 18.01 -4.04
N LEU A 109 1.70 16.67 -4.09
CA LEU A 109 1.65 15.84 -2.88
C LEU A 109 2.98 15.79 -2.13
N GLY A 110 4.11 16.01 -2.80
CA GLY A 110 5.44 16.06 -2.18
C GLY A 110 5.73 14.87 -1.27
N ASP A 111 6.07 15.15 -0.01
CA ASP A 111 6.47 14.17 1.00
C ASP A 111 5.31 13.27 1.51
N GLU A 112 4.07 13.50 1.07
CA GLU A 112 2.97 12.54 1.29
C GLU A 112 3.12 11.28 0.41
N LEU A 113 4.06 11.30 -0.54
CA LEU A 113 4.49 10.15 -1.34
C LEU A 113 5.94 9.77 -1.03
N MET A 114 6.29 8.53 -1.38
CA MET A 114 7.64 7.99 -1.19
C MET A 114 8.41 7.73 -2.48
N TRP A 115 7.76 7.89 -3.64
CA TRP A 115 8.33 7.59 -4.94
C TRP A 115 8.91 8.85 -5.58
N THR A 116 9.96 8.69 -6.38
CA THR A 116 10.54 9.79 -7.15
C THR A 116 9.57 10.31 -8.21
N ALA A 117 9.76 11.56 -8.62
CA ALA A 117 9.02 12.13 -9.75
C ALA A 117 9.19 11.28 -11.04
N GLY A 118 10.38 10.70 -11.25
CA GLY A 118 10.65 9.80 -12.37
C GLY A 118 9.78 8.53 -12.33
N GLU A 119 9.67 7.89 -11.17
CA GLU A 119 8.81 6.70 -11.01
C GLU A 119 7.33 7.05 -11.19
N LEU A 120 6.86 8.17 -10.62
CA LEU A 120 5.48 8.61 -10.81
C LEU A 120 5.17 8.92 -12.27
N ALA A 121 6.07 9.62 -12.97
CA ALA A 121 5.92 9.92 -14.40
C ALA A 121 5.93 8.65 -15.26
N SER A 122 6.78 7.67 -14.92
CA SER A 122 6.82 6.36 -15.57
C SER A 122 5.47 5.63 -15.43
N ARG A 123 4.95 5.52 -14.20
CA ARG A 123 3.64 4.90 -13.93
C ARG A 123 2.50 5.65 -14.62
N PHE A 124 2.55 6.97 -14.63
CA PHE A 124 1.50 7.82 -15.21
C PHE A 124 1.35 7.58 -16.71
N ARG A 125 2.46 7.36 -17.44
CA ARG A 125 2.44 7.08 -18.88
C ARG A 125 2.23 5.60 -19.22
N TYR A 126 2.25 4.71 -18.24
CA TYR A 126 2.17 3.28 -18.48
C TYR A 126 0.86 2.91 -19.20
N ARG A 127 1.00 2.15 -20.30
CA ARG A 127 -0.07 1.70 -21.20
C ARG A 127 -0.87 2.82 -21.89
N ASP A 128 -0.22 3.97 -22.15
CA ASP A 128 -0.83 5.13 -22.82
C ASP A 128 -2.12 5.63 -22.14
N GLN A 129 -2.19 5.44 -20.83
CA GLN A 129 -3.32 5.88 -20.02
C GLN A 129 -2.83 6.91 -19.01
N PRO A 130 -2.96 8.22 -19.30
CA PRO A 130 -2.36 9.31 -18.51
C PRO A 130 -3.14 9.58 -17.22
N TRP A 131 -3.15 8.61 -16.30
CA TRP A 131 -3.76 8.74 -15.00
C TRP A 131 -3.22 7.70 -14.02
N LEU A 132 -3.28 8.01 -12.72
CA LEU A 132 -3.00 7.08 -11.63
C LEU A 132 -4.17 7.05 -10.65
N PHE A 133 -4.40 5.91 -10.02
CA PHE A 133 -5.19 5.86 -8.80
C PHE A 133 -4.29 6.21 -7.62
N VAL A 134 -4.72 7.16 -6.80
CA VAL A 134 -4.12 7.45 -5.50
C VAL A 134 -5.13 7.03 -4.45
N ILE A 135 -4.70 6.28 -3.45
CA ILE A 135 -5.59 5.72 -2.43
C ILE A 135 -5.06 6.13 -1.07
N ALA A 136 -5.90 6.80 -0.28
CA ALA A 136 -5.62 7.06 1.13
C ALA A 136 -6.08 5.86 1.96
N LEU A 137 -5.15 5.33 2.75
CA LEU A 137 -5.34 4.13 3.55
C LEU A 137 -5.36 4.46 5.05
N ARG A 138 -6.41 4.02 5.74
CA ARG A 138 -6.45 3.96 7.20
C ARG A 138 -5.72 2.69 7.65
N ILE A 139 -4.47 2.84 8.07
CA ILE A 139 -3.62 1.71 8.47
C ILE A 139 -3.89 1.30 9.91
N GLN A 140 -3.97 -0.01 10.11
CA GLN A 140 -4.23 -0.66 11.37
C GLN A 140 -3.13 -1.70 11.61
N ARG A 141 -2.58 -1.71 12.82
CA ARG A 141 -1.55 -2.63 13.26
C ARG A 141 -2.19 -3.78 14.01
N LEU A 142 -1.87 -5.01 13.61
CA LEU A 142 -2.25 -6.20 14.36
C LEU A 142 -1.51 -6.22 15.71
N PRO A 143 -2.15 -6.68 16.79
CA PRO A 143 -1.48 -6.77 18.10
C PRO A 143 -0.32 -7.78 18.05
N VAL A 144 -0.47 -8.84 17.26
CA VAL A 144 0.56 -9.85 16.99
C VAL A 144 0.58 -10.09 15.47
N PRO A 145 1.74 -9.96 14.80
CA PRO A 145 1.86 -10.33 13.39
C PRO A 145 1.51 -11.79 13.15
N VAL A 146 0.83 -12.07 12.05
CA VAL A 146 0.35 -13.39 11.66
C VAL A 146 1.25 -13.90 10.54
N SER A 147 1.86 -15.07 10.72
CA SER A 147 2.67 -15.70 9.68
C SER A 147 1.84 -16.73 8.93
N ILE A 148 1.66 -16.54 7.62
CA ILE A 148 0.90 -17.43 6.74
C ILE A 148 1.86 -18.17 5.80
N PRO A 149 1.60 -19.45 5.46
CA PRO A 149 2.42 -20.16 4.48
C PRO A 149 2.39 -19.45 3.12
N ASP A 150 3.54 -19.40 2.44
CA ASP A 150 3.58 -19.00 1.04
C ASP A 150 2.80 -20.00 0.17
N HIS A 151 2.31 -19.52 -0.95
CA HIS A 151 1.54 -20.32 -1.87
C HIS A 151 1.76 -19.84 -3.30
N PRO A 152 1.84 -20.73 -4.31
CA PRO A 152 1.99 -20.33 -5.71
C PRO A 152 0.94 -19.32 -6.22
N SER A 153 -0.25 -19.28 -5.60
CA SER A 153 -1.28 -18.28 -5.94
C SER A 153 -0.94 -16.86 -5.47
N TYR A 154 0.03 -16.67 -4.59
CA TYR A 154 0.49 -15.36 -4.12
C TYR A 154 1.56 -14.77 -5.05
N ALA A 155 2.11 -15.58 -5.94
CA ALA A 155 3.12 -15.16 -6.89
C ALA A 155 2.56 -14.28 -8.02
N GLY A 156 3.47 -13.53 -8.65
CA GLY A 156 3.21 -12.72 -9.84
C GLY A 156 2.79 -11.28 -9.56
N CYS A 157 2.77 -10.46 -10.61
CA CYS A 157 2.43 -9.03 -10.53
C CYS A 157 0.91 -8.78 -10.48
N ARG A 158 0.26 -9.11 -9.36
CA ARG A 158 -1.16 -8.80 -9.07
C ARG A 158 -1.25 -8.00 -7.78
N SER A 159 -2.20 -7.06 -7.72
CA SER A 159 -2.46 -6.29 -6.51
C SER A 159 -3.22 -7.14 -5.49
N TRP A 160 -4.31 -7.79 -5.90
CA TRP A 160 -5.20 -8.52 -4.98
C TRP A 160 -4.84 -10.00 -4.88
N ILE A 161 -4.56 -10.44 -3.66
CA ILE A 161 -4.16 -11.82 -3.35
C ILE A 161 -5.19 -12.44 -2.42
N PRO A 162 -6.01 -13.41 -2.92
CA PRO A 162 -6.85 -14.23 -2.06
C PRO A 162 -5.99 -15.06 -1.11
N LEU A 163 -6.19 -14.87 0.19
CA LEU A 163 -5.45 -15.57 1.23
C LEU A 163 -6.12 -16.92 1.52
N ARG A 164 -5.30 -17.94 1.76
CA ARG A 164 -5.78 -19.26 2.23
C ARG A 164 -6.08 -19.26 3.72
N ASP A 165 -5.32 -18.49 4.47
CA ASP A 165 -5.47 -18.32 5.90
C ASP A 165 -6.15 -16.97 6.20
N GLN A 166 -7.08 -16.99 7.15
CA GLN A 166 -7.76 -15.79 7.58
C GLN A 166 -6.88 -14.97 8.54
N ILE A 167 -6.81 -13.67 8.32
CA ILE A 167 -6.08 -12.73 9.18
C ILE A 167 -7.03 -12.16 10.24
N PRO A 168 -6.93 -12.54 11.52
CA PRO A 168 -7.78 -12.01 12.58
C PRO A 168 -7.47 -10.53 12.85
N LEU A 169 -8.51 -9.72 13.06
CA LEU A 169 -8.37 -8.27 13.27
C LEU A 169 -8.52 -7.83 14.72
N ALA A 170 -8.96 -8.73 15.60
CA ALA A 170 -9.23 -8.43 17.00
C ALA A 170 -7.99 -7.84 17.68
N GLY A 171 -8.18 -6.76 18.43
CA GLY A 171 -7.11 -6.05 19.12
C GLY A 171 -6.23 -5.16 18.23
N SER A 172 -6.59 -4.97 16.96
CA SER A 172 -5.88 -4.03 16.09
C SER A 172 -5.99 -2.59 16.62
N VAL A 173 -4.91 -1.83 16.44
CA VAL A 173 -4.83 -0.41 16.79
C VAL A 173 -4.46 0.42 15.57
N PRO A 174 -5.00 1.63 15.43
CA PRO A 174 -4.67 2.45 14.28
C PRO A 174 -3.24 2.99 14.37
N VAL A 175 -2.54 3.07 13.24
CA VAL A 175 -1.17 3.60 13.19
C VAL A 175 -1.12 5.11 13.45
N LEU A 176 -2.10 5.85 12.93
CA LEU A 176 -2.32 7.26 13.24
C LEU A 176 -3.58 7.39 14.08
N GLU A 177 -3.67 8.34 15.00
CA GLU A 177 -4.95 8.62 15.67
C GLU A 177 -6.00 9.14 14.68
N ASP A 178 -7.29 8.99 15.00
CA ASP A 178 -8.40 9.36 14.10
C ASP A 178 -8.33 10.84 13.70
N ALA A 179 -8.06 11.74 14.64
CA ALA A 179 -7.94 13.18 14.38
C ALA A 179 -6.73 13.52 13.49
N ALA A 180 -5.59 12.87 13.73
CA ALA A 180 -4.38 13.06 12.94
C ALA A 180 -4.57 12.57 11.49
N PHE A 181 -5.19 11.39 11.33
CA PHE A 181 -5.53 10.85 10.02
C PHE A 181 -6.52 11.75 9.27
N ALA A 182 -7.60 12.18 9.93
CA ALA A 182 -8.60 13.07 9.31
C ALA A 182 -7.98 14.39 8.86
N THR A 183 -7.12 14.99 9.68
CA THR A 183 -6.41 16.24 9.33
C THR A 183 -5.50 16.04 8.12
N ARG A 184 -4.73 14.94 8.08
CA ARG A 184 -3.85 14.62 6.93
C ARG A 184 -4.67 14.33 5.67
N LEU A 185 -5.75 13.57 5.77
CA LEU A 185 -6.65 13.27 4.65
C LEU A 185 -7.26 14.53 4.05
N ALA A 186 -7.68 15.49 4.89
CA ALA A 186 -8.22 16.76 4.43
C ALA A 186 -7.18 17.58 3.63
N ARG A 187 -5.92 17.62 4.07
CA ARG A 187 -4.84 18.29 3.31
C ARG A 187 -4.58 17.62 1.96
N ILE A 188 -4.53 16.28 1.94
CA ILE A 188 -4.36 15.51 0.69
C ILE A 188 -5.52 15.76 -0.26
N ALA A 189 -6.76 15.74 0.26
CA ALA A 189 -7.96 16.01 -0.53
C ALA A 189 -7.94 17.40 -1.17
N ALA A 190 -7.50 18.42 -0.44
CA ALA A 190 -7.37 19.78 -0.96
C ALA A 190 -6.38 19.92 -2.14
N VAL A 191 -5.47 18.95 -2.32
CA VAL A 191 -4.54 18.90 -3.45
C VAL A 191 -5.12 18.09 -4.63
N LEU A 192 -5.90 17.04 -4.34
CA LEU A 192 -6.32 16.05 -5.34
C LEU A 192 -7.74 16.25 -5.89
N ASP A 193 -8.61 16.97 -5.17
CA ASP A 193 -9.96 17.34 -5.60
C ASP A 193 -9.92 18.48 -6.63
#